data_AF-K8XNQ2-F1
#
_entry.id   AF-K8XNQ2-F1
#
_cell.length_a   1.000
_cell.length_b   1.000
_cell.length_c   1.000
_cell.angle_alpha   90.00
_cell.angle_beta   90.00
_cell.angle_gamma   90.00
#
_symmetry.space_group_name_H-M   'P 1'
#
loop_
_entity.id
_entity.type
_entity.pdbx_description
1 polymer ?
#
loop_
_entity_poly.entity_id
_entity_poly.type
_entity_poly.pdbx_seq_one_letter_code
_entity_poly.pdbx_strand_id
1 'polypeptide(L)'
;MAPRCMPVARDFYITSGFGYRTFDNSMHWGTDYGRNGGSGGQPIYAAQGGTVTAAGPATGFGQWINVDHPTEDGSGLTVYGHVIPEVRVGQRVAAGQRIGRINPDSNTNGGVAPHLHFEVHRAVWSPPGPNRLDPAPWLSGATYPGTAPAPQPTPGGKPVGQLQADVTMLSPNDDGQRNPANCSLAIVHTDEGDPNGKVEDLLGWLAQERAQASYTLLVGRDGRIGRSNDDNYIPWAAGSPANERGLHLCFKGRASQSREEWLAQGRQLDAGARVLRDWHDRYGIPLVKLNGAQMRAGQKGVGGHADTVDAWHSTDHTDPGPGFPWDVLLAKAAGTTTPEEGFLMALSDAEQRRIYTELTQGLPSRSKYRASDKPVDTLAGMVLNIDARIHEESTERDALNGVKAAIDLVRREAAKGDAGAQAVLAKIDGGK
;
A
#
# COMPACT_ATOMS: atom_id res chain seq x y z
N MET A 1 12.13 2.31 24.07
CA MET A 1 12.44 3.38 23.10
C MET A 1 13.12 2.75 21.91
N ALA A 2 12.76 3.16 20.69
CA ALA A 2 13.46 2.69 19.49
C ALA A 2 14.97 3.02 19.61
N PRO A 3 15.86 2.10 19.21
CA PRO A 3 17.29 2.30 19.34
C PRO A 3 17.71 3.48 18.46
N ARG A 4 18.29 4.50 19.09
CA ARG A 4 18.89 5.65 18.40
C ARG A 4 20.39 5.47 18.28
N CYS A 5 20.92 5.94 17.17
CA CYS A 5 22.33 5.98 16.86
C CYS A 5 22.74 7.43 16.62
N MET A 6 23.95 7.79 17.00
CA MET A 6 24.56 9.04 16.55
C MET A 6 24.73 9.00 15.02
N PRO A 7 24.44 10.10 14.29
CA PRO A 7 24.53 10.11 12.83
C PRO A 7 25.97 10.16 12.31
N VAL A 8 26.95 10.24 13.22
CA VAL A 8 28.39 10.35 12.97
C VAL A 8 29.17 9.49 13.97
N ALA A 9 30.46 9.28 13.70
CA ALA A 9 31.35 8.56 14.60
C ALA A 9 31.67 9.37 15.88
N ARG A 10 32.25 8.68 16.88
CA ARG A 10 32.45 9.21 18.25
C ARG A 10 33.45 10.37 18.36
N ASP A 11 34.28 10.56 17.36
CA ASP A 11 35.29 11.62 17.28
C ASP A 11 34.75 12.94 16.71
N PHE A 12 33.46 12.98 16.35
CA PHE A 12 32.76 14.21 15.99
C PHE A 12 32.30 14.99 17.22
N TYR A 13 32.22 16.30 17.07
CA TYR A 13 31.67 17.23 18.05
C TYR A 13 30.70 18.20 17.39
N ILE A 14 29.85 18.84 18.20
CA ILE A 14 28.90 19.86 17.74
C ILE A 14 29.68 21.12 17.38
N THR A 15 29.66 21.51 16.11
CA THR A 15 30.22 22.78 15.63
C THR A 15 29.21 23.92 15.71
N SER A 16 27.91 23.60 15.62
CA SER A 16 26.81 24.55 15.83
C SER A 16 25.57 23.83 16.37
N GLY A 17 25.03 24.30 17.49
CA GLY A 17 23.84 23.70 18.11
C GLY A 17 22.52 24.21 17.50
N PHE A 18 21.42 23.54 17.82
CA PHE A 18 20.07 24.04 17.53
C PHE A 18 19.78 25.30 18.33
N GLY A 19 19.11 26.27 17.73
CA GLY A 19 18.72 27.51 18.41
C GLY A 19 19.23 28.78 17.74
N TYR A 20 18.98 29.91 18.41
CA TYR A 20 19.35 31.23 17.87
C TYR A 20 20.85 31.47 17.95
N ARG A 21 21.46 31.83 16.82
CA ARG A 21 22.89 32.07 16.68
C ARG A 21 23.15 33.57 16.59
N THR A 22 23.93 34.09 17.53
CA THR A 22 24.23 35.51 17.63
C THR A 22 25.26 35.99 16.60
N PHE A 23 26.15 35.11 16.14
CA PHE A 23 27.24 35.46 15.23
C PHE A 23 26.78 35.72 13.79
N ASP A 24 25.60 35.23 13.39
CA ASP A 24 25.00 35.48 12.08
C ASP A 24 23.52 35.90 12.16
N ASN A 25 23.04 36.21 13.37
CA ASN A 25 21.69 36.73 13.65
C ASN A 25 20.57 35.84 13.07
N SER A 26 20.74 34.51 13.10
CA SER A 26 19.83 33.54 12.48
C SER A 26 19.41 32.42 13.43
N MET A 27 18.21 31.86 13.22
CA MET A 27 17.77 30.66 13.91
C MET A 27 18.31 29.41 13.20
N HIS A 28 19.01 28.56 13.94
CA HIS A 28 19.52 27.28 13.45
C HIS A 28 18.55 26.15 13.78
N TRP A 29 18.05 25.49 12.74
CA TRP A 29 16.99 24.48 12.84
C TRP A 29 17.49 23.04 12.86
N GLY A 30 18.79 22.86 13.10
CA GLY A 30 19.44 21.58 13.21
C GLY A 30 20.65 21.65 14.13
N THR A 31 21.49 20.63 14.07
CA THR A 31 22.78 20.58 14.76
C THR A 31 23.84 20.19 13.76
N ASP A 32 24.93 20.95 13.75
CA ASP A 32 26.07 20.72 12.86
C ASP A 32 27.12 19.90 13.59
N TYR A 33 27.57 18.82 12.96
CA TYR A 33 28.61 17.95 13.46
C TYR A 33 29.85 18.03 12.57
N GLY A 34 30.99 18.30 13.19
CA GLY A 34 32.30 18.29 12.55
C GLY A 34 33.32 17.51 13.35
N ARG A 35 34.54 17.36 12.80
CA ARG A 35 35.66 16.73 13.49
C ARG A 35 36.97 17.47 13.23
N ASN A 36 37.92 17.27 14.13
CA ASN A 36 39.31 17.68 13.90
C ASN A 36 39.89 16.87 12.74
N GLY A 37 40.68 17.53 11.88
CA GLY A 37 41.25 16.93 10.66
C GLY A 37 40.32 16.94 9.44
N GLY A 38 39.10 17.49 9.57
CA GLY A 38 38.14 17.67 8.48
C GLY A 38 37.11 16.55 8.38
N SER A 39 35.87 16.92 8.04
CA SER A 39 34.73 15.99 8.00
C SER A 39 34.37 15.50 6.60
N GLY A 40 34.95 16.09 5.54
CA GLY A 40 34.65 15.74 4.15
C GLY A 40 34.91 14.27 3.86
N GLY A 41 33.96 13.60 3.21
CA GLY A 41 34.03 12.18 2.86
C GLY A 41 33.81 11.20 4.02
N GLN A 42 33.65 11.68 5.26
CA GLN A 42 33.37 10.83 6.40
C GLN A 42 31.96 10.23 6.31
N PRO A 43 31.77 8.97 6.73
CA PRO A 43 30.48 8.30 6.65
C PRO A 43 29.45 8.93 7.59
N ILE A 44 28.20 8.93 7.14
CA ILE A 44 27.04 9.29 7.97
C ILE A 44 26.06 8.13 8.06
N TYR A 45 25.34 8.08 9.18
CA TYR A 45 24.53 6.95 9.58
C TYR A 45 23.11 7.39 9.90
N ALA A 46 22.13 6.53 9.64
CA ALA A 46 20.75 6.79 10.04
C ALA A 46 20.64 6.83 11.57
N ALA A 47 20.18 7.95 12.11
CA ALA A 47 20.05 8.16 13.54
C ALA A 47 18.94 7.30 14.18
N GLN A 48 17.96 6.89 13.39
CA GLN A 48 16.87 5.99 13.77
C GLN A 48 16.42 5.22 12.52
N GLY A 49 15.83 4.03 12.71
CA GLY A 49 15.32 3.22 11.60
C GLY A 49 14.17 3.91 10.88
N GLY A 50 14.03 3.72 9.57
CA GLY A 50 12.96 4.35 8.82
C GLY A 50 13.07 4.19 7.31
N THR A 51 12.23 4.91 6.58
CA THR A 51 12.18 4.88 5.12
C THR A 51 12.71 6.18 4.54
N VAL A 52 13.62 6.07 3.56
CA VAL A 52 14.15 7.23 2.84
C VAL A 52 13.03 7.87 2.00
N THR A 53 12.65 9.10 2.32
CA THR A 53 11.61 9.85 1.60
C THR A 53 12.18 10.89 0.63
N ALA A 54 13.44 11.29 0.82
CA ALA A 54 14.19 12.11 -0.13
C ALA A 54 15.67 11.72 -0.11
N ALA A 55 16.30 11.74 -1.28
CA ALA A 55 17.74 11.55 -1.45
C ALA A 55 18.18 12.28 -2.72
N GLY A 56 18.96 13.36 -2.60
CA GLY A 56 19.41 14.16 -3.75
C GLY A 56 19.48 15.66 -3.50
N PRO A 57 19.51 16.50 -4.54
CA PRO A 57 19.65 17.94 -4.43
C PRO A 57 18.52 18.62 -3.66
N ALA A 58 18.88 19.58 -2.80
CA ALA A 58 17.91 20.40 -2.06
C ALA A 58 18.46 21.79 -1.75
N THR A 59 17.65 22.80 -2.05
CA THR A 59 17.97 24.21 -1.78
C THR A 59 18.24 24.42 -0.28
N GLY A 60 19.37 25.04 0.04
CA GLY A 60 19.80 25.28 1.42
C GLY A 60 20.57 24.12 2.06
N PHE A 61 20.51 22.90 1.51
CA PHE A 61 21.23 21.73 2.00
C PHE A 61 22.30 21.23 1.02
N GLY A 62 22.33 21.77 -0.21
CA GLY A 62 23.13 21.24 -1.33
C GLY A 62 22.55 19.92 -1.78
N GLN A 63 22.88 18.86 -1.05
CA GLN A 63 22.25 17.55 -1.15
C GLN A 63 21.86 17.05 0.24
N TRP A 64 20.74 16.33 0.29
CA TRP A 64 20.19 15.82 1.54
C TRP A 64 19.71 14.38 1.45
N ILE A 65 19.44 13.81 2.63
CA ILE A 65 18.67 12.59 2.81
C ILE A 65 17.59 12.90 3.85
N ASN A 66 16.35 12.50 3.60
CA ASN A 66 15.28 12.51 4.59
C ASN A 66 14.88 11.08 4.91
N VAL A 67 14.80 10.76 6.20
CA VAL A 67 14.34 9.46 6.68
C VAL A 67 13.10 9.68 7.53
N ASP A 68 11.95 9.22 7.01
CA ASP A 68 10.71 9.15 7.76
C ASP A 68 10.77 7.95 8.71
N HIS A 69 10.61 8.23 10.00
CA HIS A 69 10.59 7.22 11.05
C HIS A 69 9.14 6.89 11.35
N PRO A 70 8.64 5.73 10.90
CA PRO A 70 7.29 5.34 11.21
C PRO A 70 7.16 5.10 12.73
N THR A 71 5.93 5.01 13.20
CA THR A 71 5.63 4.97 14.65
C THR A 71 6.33 3.80 15.35
N GLU A 72 6.45 2.65 14.70
CA GLU A 72 7.19 1.48 15.18
C GLU A 72 8.69 1.73 15.38
N ASP A 73 9.27 2.67 14.63
CA ASP A 73 10.69 3.04 14.74
C ASP A 73 10.89 4.28 15.61
N GLY A 74 9.83 4.84 16.23
CA GLY A 74 9.92 5.94 17.21
C GLY A 74 9.34 7.29 16.78
N SER A 75 8.64 7.34 15.63
CA SER A 75 7.99 8.52 15.04
C SER A 75 8.92 9.70 14.69
N GLY A 76 8.48 10.50 13.73
CA GLY A 76 9.15 11.73 13.31
C GLY A 76 9.99 11.55 12.05
N LEU A 77 10.78 12.55 11.71
CA LEU A 77 11.61 12.52 10.51
C LEU A 77 12.98 13.12 10.82
N THR A 78 14.04 12.53 10.27
CA THR A 78 15.38 13.10 10.32
C THR A 78 15.84 13.59 8.96
N VAL A 79 16.59 14.69 8.95
CA VAL A 79 17.20 15.27 7.76
C VAL A 79 18.72 15.27 7.92
N TYR A 80 19.43 14.86 6.89
CA TYR A 80 20.89 14.85 6.81
C TYR A 80 21.29 15.75 5.64
N GLY A 81 21.82 16.92 5.91
CA GLY A 81 22.22 17.93 4.93
C GLY A 81 23.72 17.97 4.67
N HIS A 82 24.10 18.50 3.51
CA HIS A 82 25.49 18.63 3.04
C HIS A 82 26.18 17.27 2.84
N VAL A 83 25.44 16.31 2.30
CA VAL A 83 25.87 14.91 2.15
C VAL A 83 25.84 14.44 0.70
N ILE A 84 26.56 13.36 0.39
CA ILE A 84 26.40 12.58 -0.83
C ILE A 84 25.58 11.33 -0.47
N PRO A 85 24.35 11.18 -0.99
CA PRO A 85 23.52 10.01 -0.72
C PRO A 85 24.13 8.72 -1.27
N GLU A 86 24.06 7.65 -0.48
CA GLU A 86 24.39 6.26 -0.88
C GLU A 86 23.15 5.35 -0.78
N VAL A 87 21.98 5.97 -0.70
CA VAL A 87 20.65 5.33 -0.58
C VAL A 87 19.67 5.98 -1.55
N ARG A 88 18.53 5.32 -1.81
CA ARG A 88 17.48 5.81 -2.72
C ARG A 88 16.12 5.97 -2.03
N VAL A 89 15.27 6.83 -2.58
CA VAL A 89 13.88 6.99 -2.13
C VAL A 89 13.15 5.64 -2.11
N GLY A 90 12.40 5.37 -1.04
CA GLY A 90 11.72 4.11 -0.77
C GLY A 90 12.58 3.03 -0.11
N GLN A 91 13.88 3.26 0.06
CA GLN A 91 14.76 2.32 0.76
C GLN A 91 14.54 2.38 2.28
N ARG A 92 14.33 1.23 2.92
CA ARG A 92 14.33 1.12 4.38
C ARG A 92 15.76 1.04 4.90
N VAL A 93 16.05 1.77 5.98
CA VAL A 93 17.37 1.83 6.64
C VAL A 93 17.22 1.53 8.12
N ALA A 94 18.19 0.82 8.70
CA ALA A 94 18.25 0.58 10.13
C ALA A 94 18.99 1.71 10.86
N ALA A 95 18.72 1.92 12.14
CA ALA A 95 19.53 2.81 12.97
C ALA A 95 21.00 2.37 12.95
N GLY A 96 21.93 3.30 12.74
CA GLY A 96 23.35 3.01 12.60
C GLY A 96 23.76 2.46 11.23
N GLN A 97 22.84 2.28 10.28
CA GLN A 97 23.18 1.94 8.90
C GLN A 97 23.81 3.15 8.21
N ARG A 98 24.92 2.93 7.47
CA ARG A 98 25.52 3.96 6.62
C ARG A 98 24.55 4.32 5.49
N ILE A 99 24.24 5.60 5.36
CA ILE A 99 23.30 6.13 4.37
C ILE A 99 23.94 7.11 3.38
N GLY A 100 25.16 7.53 3.66
CA GLY A 100 25.90 8.45 2.81
C GLY A 100 27.23 8.84 3.43
N ARG A 101 27.77 9.94 2.93
CA ARG A 101 28.99 10.56 3.45
C ARG A 101 28.89 12.08 3.35
N ILE A 102 29.59 12.81 4.22
CA ILE A 102 29.65 14.27 4.16
C ILE A 102 30.28 14.69 2.83
N ASN A 103 29.69 15.67 2.15
CA ASN A 103 30.22 16.17 0.90
C ASN A 103 31.55 16.91 1.15
N PRO A 104 32.67 16.53 0.54
CA PRO A 104 33.95 17.23 0.71
C PRO A 104 33.99 18.61 0.05
N ASP A 105 33.09 18.90 -0.89
CA ASP A 105 33.04 20.19 -1.60
C ASP A 105 32.26 21.24 -0.79
N SER A 106 32.98 22.21 -0.22
CA SER A 106 32.41 23.33 0.54
C SER A 106 31.52 24.26 -0.30
N ASN A 107 31.58 24.21 -1.63
CA ASN A 107 30.65 25.00 -2.44
C ASN A 107 29.20 24.48 -2.32
N THR A 108 29.02 23.23 -1.89
CA THR A 108 27.70 22.62 -1.70
C THR A 108 27.01 22.99 -0.38
N ASN A 109 27.71 23.68 0.53
CA ASN A 109 27.20 24.13 1.82
C ASN A 109 27.51 25.61 2.11
N GLY A 110 27.54 26.45 1.07
CA GLY A 110 27.70 27.90 1.23
C GLY A 110 29.12 28.36 1.58
N GLY A 111 30.13 27.54 1.30
CA GLY A 111 31.55 27.88 1.50
C GLY A 111 32.07 27.60 2.91
N VAL A 112 31.29 26.94 3.76
CA VAL A 112 31.67 26.58 5.13
C VAL A 112 32.44 25.25 5.12
N ALA A 113 33.35 25.06 6.08
CA ALA A 113 34.08 23.80 6.23
C ALA A 113 33.10 22.58 6.22
N PRO A 114 33.41 21.48 5.51
CA PRO A 114 32.54 20.31 5.45
C PRO A 114 32.12 19.78 6.82
N HIS A 115 30.81 19.61 7.00
CA HIS A 115 30.16 19.15 8.22
C HIS A 115 28.85 18.41 7.86
N LEU A 116 28.31 17.64 8.80
CA LEU A 116 26.94 17.14 8.68
C LEU A 116 25.99 18.14 9.33
N HIS A 117 24.98 18.59 8.60
CA HIS A 117 23.84 19.29 9.19
C HIS A 117 22.72 18.29 9.49
N PHE A 118 22.26 18.19 10.73
CA PHE A 118 21.28 17.20 11.16
C PHE A 118 20.03 17.84 11.78
N GLU A 119 18.85 17.56 11.24
CA GLU A 119 17.57 18.04 11.81
C GLU A 119 16.69 16.88 12.28
N VAL A 120 15.84 17.17 13.27
CA VAL A 120 14.76 16.29 13.73
C VAL A 120 13.43 17.02 13.57
N HIS A 121 12.44 16.33 13.02
CA HIS A 121 11.10 16.85 12.77
C HIS A 121 10.06 15.97 13.48
N ARG A 122 8.96 16.58 13.95
CA ARG A 122 7.93 15.90 14.74
C ARG A 122 7.19 14.80 13.98
N ALA A 123 6.97 14.97 12.68
CA ALA A 123 6.23 14.01 11.86
C ALA A 123 6.77 13.97 10.42
N VAL A 124 6.52 15.03 9.64
CA VAL A 124 7.04 15.19 8.28
C VAL A 124 8.03 16.35 8.21
N TRP A 125 8.80 16.41 7.12
CA TRP A 125 9.64 17.56 6.84
C TRP A 125 8.79 18.83 6.89
N SER A 126 9.18 19.76 7.76
CA SER A 126 8.42 20.98 8.02
C SER A 126 9.27 22.20 7.68
N PRO A 127 8.67 23.30 7.21
CA PRO A 127 9.35 24.58 7.13
C PRO A 127 9.82 25.05 8.54
N PRO A 128 10.70 26.05 8.63
CA PRO A 128 11.12 26.66 9.88
C PRO A 128 9.94 26.91 10.84
N GLY A 129 10.05 26.41 12.08
CA GLY A 129 8.95 26.53 13.04
C GLY A 129 8.93 25.43 14.11
N PRO A 130 7.84 25.36 14.91
CA PRO A 130 7.76 24.56 16.13
C PRO A 130 7.76 23.03 15.90
N ASN A 131 7.62 22.59 14.64
CA ASN A 131 7.69 21.18 14.28
C ASN A 131 9.11 20.67 14.06
N ARG A 132 10.11 21.56 14.07
CA ARG A 132 11.53 21.22 14.10
C ARG A 132 11.99 21.15 15.55
N LEU A 133 12.49 19.99 15.94
CA LEU A 133 12.86 19.65 17.31
C LEU A 133 14.36 19.78 17.49
N ASP A 134 14.80 20.13 18.70
CA ASP A 134 16.21 20.12 19.07
C ASP A 134 16.75 18.67 19.01
N PRO A 135 17.77 18.38 18.17
CA PRO A 135 18.37 17.06 18.08
C PRO A 135 19.06 16.59 19.37
N ALA A 136 19.55 17.49 20.22
CA ALA A 136 20.32 17.12 21.42
C ALA A 136 19.50 16.29 22.44
N PRO A 137 18.31 16.74 22.90
CA PRO A 137 17.48 15.92 23.76
C PRO A 137 16.93 14.68 23.04
N TRP A 138 16.73 14.74 21.72
CA TRP A 138 16.24 13.60 20.94
C TRP A 138 17.29 12.48 20.82
N LEU A 139 18.57 12.83 20.68
CA LEU A 139 19.69 11.88 20.63
C LEU A 139 20.18 11.43 22.02
N SER A 140 19.54 11.86 23.10
CA SER A 140 19.94 11.45 24.46
C SER A 140 19.89 9.92 24.61
N GLY A 141 21.02 9.33 25.03
CA GLY A 141 21.17 7.88 25.17
C GLY A 141 21.43 7.11 23.86
N ALA A 142 21.65 7.79 22.73
CA ALA A 142 21.99 7.15 21.48
C ALA A 142 23.34 6.41 21.54
N THR A 143 23.41 5.27 20.86
CA THR A 143 24.64 4.50 20.65
C THR A 143 25.49 5.11 19.53
N TYR A 144 26.75 4.70 19.36
CA TYR A 144 27.59 5.16 18.24
C TYR A 144 27.68 4.10 17.14
N PRO A 145 27.89 4.51 15.87
CA PRO A 145 28.15 3.57 14.79
C PRO A 145 29.33 2.65 15.12
N GLY A 146 29.14 1.33 14.97
CA GLY A 146 30.20 0.32 15.20
C GLY A 146 30.35 -0.20 16.64
N THR A 147 29.50 0.22 17.60
CA THR A 147 29.53 -0.33 18.99
C THR A 147 28.56 -1.49 19.25
N ALA A 148 27.87 -2.00 18.23
CA ALA A 148 27.08 -3.24 18.24
C ALA A 148 27.60 -4.18 17.14
N PRO A 149 27.49 -5.53 17.26
CA PRO A 149 27.92 -6.42 16.19
C PRO A 149 27.21 -6.03 14.90
N ALA A 150 27.96 -5.82 13.82
CA ALA A 150 27.38 -5.51 12.52
C ALA A 150 26.39 -6.63 12.13
N PRO A 151 25.16 -6.30 11.70
CA PRO A 151 24.37 -7.29 10.98
C PRO A 151 25.16 -7.65 9.72
N GLN A 152 25.61 -8.90 9.62
CA GLN A 152 26.11 -9.45 8.37
C GLN A 152 25.00 -9.34 7.31
N PRO A 153 25.33 -8.95 6.07
CA PRO A 153 24.36 -8.94 4.98
C PRO A 153 24.06 -10.38 4.58
N THR A 154 22.90 -10.92 4.95
CA THR A 154 22.43 -12.18 4.38
C THR A 154 21.83 -11.92 3.00
N PRO A 155 22.27 -12.59 1.93
CA PRO A 155 21.59 -12.56 0.64
C PRO A 155 20.27 -13.32 0.78
N GLY A 156 19.14 -12.62 0.64
CA GLY A 156 17.81 -13.23 0.58
C GLY A 156 17.13 -13.43 1.94
N GLY A 157 16.59 -12.35 2.51
CA GLY A 157 15.68 -12.42 3.65
C GLY A 157 15.34 -11.03 4.18
N LYS A 158 14.13 -10.53 3.92
CA LYS A 158 13.60 -9.31 4.56
C LYS A 158 13.40 -9.58 6.07
N PRO A 159 13.74 -8.64 6.98
CA PRO A 159 13.19 -8.65 8.34
C PRO A 159 12.35 -7.39 8.69
N VAL A 160 11.42 -7.47 9.64
CA VAL A 160 9.96 -7.68 9.50
C VAL A 160 9.28 -6.58 10.35
N GLY A 161 8.60 -5.60 9.75
CA GLY A 161 7.53 -4.86 10.45
C GLY A 161 6.25 -5.71 10.46
N GLN A 162 5.20 -5.31 11.15
CA GLN A 162 3.86 -5.88 10.91
C GLN A 162 3.08 -5.02 9.90
N LEU A 163 1.97 -5.50 9.37
CA LEU A 163 1.11 -4.67 8.53
C LEU A 163 0.66 -3.42 9.32
N GLN A 164 0.79 -2.24 8.70
CA GLN A 164 0.30 -0.98 9.25
C GLN A 164 -1.23 -0.95 9.17
N ALA A 165 -1.88 -0.96 10.33
CA ALA A 165 -3.33 -0.78 10.43
C ALA A 165 -3.70 0.71 10.41
N ASP A 166 -4.90 1.03 9.94
CA ASP A 166 -5.46 2.39 9.95
C ASP A 166 -5.78 2.87 11.37
N VAL A 167 -6.16 1.93 12.24
CA VAL A 167 -6.42 2.18 13.67
C VAL A 167 -5.83 1.06 14.50
N THR A 168 -5.24 1.41 15.64
CA THR A 168 -4.71 0.45 16.60
C THR A 168 -5.30 0.74 17.97
N MET A 169 -5.96 -0.25 18.56
CA MET A 169 -6.34 -0.26 19.98
C MET A 169 -6.06 -1.65 20.50
N LEU A 170 -5.00 -1.80 21.30
CA LEU A 170 -4.53 -3.11 21.71
C LEU A 170 -5.42 -3.71 22.80
N SER A 171 -5.77 -4.99 22.63
CA SER A 171 -6.47 -5.77 23.62
C SER A 171 -5.51 -6.27 24.70
N PRO A 172 -5.92 -6.29 25.98
CA PRO A 172 -5.18 -6.99 27.03
C PRO A 172 -5.46 -8.51 27.06
N ASN A 173 -6.36 -9.00 26.20
CA ASN A 173 -6.81 -10.39 26.21
C ASN A 173 -5.91 -11.25 25.30
N ASP A 174 -4.78 -11.70 25.83
CA ASP A 174 -3.79 -12.52 25.11
C ASP A 174 -3.02 -13.48 26.04
N ASP A 175 -2.38 -14.49 25.45
CA ASP A 175 -1.53 -15.47 26.16
C ASP A 175 -0.04 -15.09 26.14
N GLY A 176 0.25 -13.80 25.96
CA GLY A 176 1.61 -13.27 25.93
C GLY A 176 2.32 -13.43 24.59
N GLN A 177 3.65 -13.32 24.64
CA GLN A 177 4.48 -13.17 23.45
C GLN A 177 4.72 -14.47 22.70
N ARG A 178 4.77 -14.35 21.37
CA ARG A 178 5.19 -15.37 20.41
C ARG A 178 6.11 -14.78 19.35
N ASN A 179 6.81 -15.65 18.63
CA ASN A 179 7.40 -15.29 17.35
C ASN A 179 6.39 -15.57 16.21
N PRO A 180 5.89 -14.54 15.49
CA PRO A 180 4.90 -14.72 14.43
C PRO A 180 5.43 -15.54 13.24
N ALA A 181 6.75 -15.63 13.05
CA ALA A 181 7.33 -16.52 12.03
C ALA A 181 7.09 -18.01 12.32
N ASN A 182 6.72 -18.36 13.55
CA ASN A 182 6.31 -19.72 13.92
C ASN A 182 4.83 -20.01 13.60
N CYS A 183 4.03 -18.98 13.27
CA CYS A 183 2.65 -19.18 12.88
C CYS A 183 2.60 -19.96 11.55
N SER A 184 1.83 -21.04 11.53
CA SER A 184 1.57 -21.84 10.34
C SER A 184 0.28 -21.44 9.64
N LEU A 185 -0.60 -20.70 10.33
CA LEU A 185 -1.98 -20.49 9.91
C LEU A 185 -2.33 -19.00 9.86
N ALA A 186 -3.15 -18.63 8.88
CA ALA A 186 -3.96 -17.43 8.93
C ALA A 186 -5.42 -17.86 9.11
N ILE A 187 -6.05 -17.45 10.21
CA ILE A 187 -7.39 -17.87 10.58
C ILE A 187 -8.34 -16.70 10.38
N VAL A 188 -9.32 -16.86 9.50
CA VAL A 188 -10.34 -15.86 9.20
C VAL A 188 -11.54 -16.05 10.11
N HIS A 189 -12.02 -14.95 10.66
CA HIS A 189 -13.16 -14.87 11.56
C HIS A 189 -14.21 -13.90 11.06
N THR A 190 -15.43 -14.01 11.57
CA THR A 190 -16.41 -12.91 11.57
C THR A 190 -16.75 -12.51 13.00
N ASP A 191 -17.01 -11.23 13.24
CA ASP A 191 -17.27 -10.73 14.60
C ASP A 191 -18.70 -11.00 15.09
N GLU A 192 -19.60 -11.43 14.21
CA GLU A 192 -21.04 -11.64 14.46
C GLU A 192 -21.80 -10.40 14.96
N GLY A 193 -21.16 -9.23 14.85
CA GLY A 193 -21.64 -7.94 15.32
C GLY A 193 -22.54 -7.24 14.31
N ASP A 194 -22.74 -5.93 14.49
CA ASP A 194 -23.38 -5.11 13.46
C ASP A 194 -22.48 -5.03 12.21
N PRO A 195 -22.90 -5.57 11.05
CA PRO A 195 -22.11 -5.54 9.83
C PRO A 195 -21.92 -4.11 9.28
N ASN A 196 -22.68 -3.13 9.76
CA ASN A 196 -22.53 -1.71 9.40
C ASN A 196 -21.72 -0.91 10.44
N GLY A 197 -21.34 -1.53 11.56
CA GLY A 197 -20.52 -0.89 12.59
C GLY A 197 -19.11 -0.59 12.11
N LYS A 198 -18.44 0.36 12.77
CA LYS A 198 -17.06 0.73 12.41
C LYS A 198 -16.06 -0.24 13.03
N VAL A 199 -14.87 -0.33 12.44
CA VAL A 199 -13.78 -1.16 13.01
C VAL A 199 -13.33 -0.62 14.37
N GLU A 200 -13.38 0.71 14.55
CA GLU A 200 -13.08 1.40 15.80
C GLU A 200 -13.99 0.99 16.96
N ASP A 201 -15.27 0.72 16.69
CA ASP A 201 -16.24 0.34 17.72
C ASP A 201 -15.90 -1.05 18.29
N LEU A 202 -15.57 -2.00 17.40
CA LEU A 202 -15.15 -3.34 17.80
C LEU A 202 -13.79 -3.31 18.49
N LEU A 203 -12.83 -2.53 17.97
CA LEU A 203 -11.54 -2.31 18.62
C LEU A 203 -11.69 -1.74 20.03
N GLY A 204 -12.54 -0.73 20.21
CA GLY A 204 -12.79 -0.12 21.52
C GLY A 204 -13.44 -1.09 22.51
N TRP A 205 -14.25 -2.04 22.03
CA TRP A 205 -14.77 -3.12 22.86
C TRP A 205 -13.68 -4.14 23.21
N LEU A 206 -12.92 -4.63 22.23
CA LEU A 206 -11.84 -5.62 22.42
C LEU A 206 -10.70 -5.09 23.30
N ALA A 207 -10.48 -3.77 23.36
CA ALA A 207 -9.50 -3.12 24.22
C ALA A 207 -9.82 -3.22 25.73
N GLN A 208 -10.93 -3.87 26.11
CA GLN A 208 -11.37 -4.01 27.49
C GLN A 208 -11.15 -5.45 27.97
N GLU A 209 -10.68 -5.65 29.20
CA GLU A 209 -10.50 -6.99 29.80
C GLU A 209 -11.80 -7.81 29.78
N ARG A 210 -12.95 -7.16 29.99
CA ARG A 210 -14.26 -7.83 29.95
C ARG A 210 -14.66 -8.40 28.59
N ALA A 211 -13.95 -8.05 27.51
CA ALA A 211 -14.23 -8.60 26.19
C ALA A 211 -13.89 -10.09 26.11
N GLN A 212 -12.88 -10.53 26.86
CA GLN A 212 -12.43 -11.94 26.93
C GLN A 212 -12.20 -12.55 25.54
N ALA A 213 -11.82 -11.72 24.57
CA ALA A 213 -11.56 -12.09 23.18
C ALA A 213 -10.65 -11.04 22.55
N SER A 214 -9.88 -11.45 21.55
CA SER A 214 -9.05 -10.57 20.73
C SER A 214 -8.73 -11.22 19.38
N TYR A 215 -8.19 -10.42 18.46
CA TYR A 215 -7.73 -10.89 17.14
C TYR A 215 -6.44 -10.16 16.79
N THR A 216 -5.67 -10.66 15.81
CA THR A 216 -4.49 -9.92 15.34
C THR A 216 -4.92 -8.65 14.60
N LEU A 217 -5.71 -8.80 13.54
CA LEU A 217 -6.19 -7.71 12.70
C LEU A 217 -7.69 -7.83 12.44
N LEU A 218 -8.32 -6.70 12.15
CA LEU A 218 -9.73 -6.61 11.79
C LEU A 218 -9.90 -5.85 10.49
N VAL A 219 -10.95 -6.14 9.73
CA VAL A 219 -11.31 -5.41 8.51
C VAL A 219 -12.76 -4.94 8.56
N GLY A 220 -12.94 -3.63 8.50
CA GLY A 220 -14.24 -2.98 8.39
C GLY A 220 -14.80 -3.01 6.98
N ARG A 221 -16.12 -2.88 6.85
CA ARG A 221 -16.84 -2.89 5.56
C ARG A 221 -16.39 -1.79 4.60
N ASP A 222 -15.87 -0.68 5.13
CA ASP A 222 -15.31 0.44 4.37
C ASP A 222 -13.88 0.21 3.85
N GLY A 223 -13.28 -0.93 4.21
CA GLY A 223 -11.91 -1.32 3.86
C GLY A 223 -10.85 -0.86 4.85
N ARG A 224 -11.24 -0.26 5.99
CA ARG A 224 -10.30 0.11 7.07
C ARG A 224 -9.81 -1.12 7.81
N ILE A 225 -8.53 -1.13 8.14
CA ILE A 225 -7.85 -2.19 8.88
C ILE A 225 -7.63 -1.73 10.33
N GLY A 226 -8.11 -2.53 11.27
CA GLY A 226 -7.90 -2.34 12.70
C GLY A 226 -6.88 -3.32 13.27
N ARG A 227 -6.08 -2.91 14.26
CA ARG A 227 -5.18 -3.79 15.01
C ARG A 227 -5.65 -3.92 16.46
N SER A 228 -5.98 -5.15 16.84
CA SER A 228 -6.36 -5.53 18.21
C SER A 228 -5.20 -6.20 18.95
N ASN A 229 -4.35 -6.97 18.27
CA ASN A 229 -3.10 -7.48 18.86
C ASN A 229 -1.92 -7.24 17.92
N ASP A 230 -0.75 -7.04 18.51
CA ASP A 230 0.51 -7.11 17.78
C ASP A 230 0.73 -8.54 17.25
N ASP A 231 1.36 -8.70 16.08
CA ASP A 231 1.61 -10.02 15.49
C ASP A 231 2.42 -10.91 16.46
N ASN A 232 3.24 -10.31 17.33
CA ASN A 232 4.04 -10.96 18.36
C ASN A 232 3.26 -11.42 19.59
N TYR A 233 1.94 -11.31 19.63
CA TYR A 233 1.11 -11.76 20.74
C TYR A 233 0.12 -12.83 20.30
N ILE A 234 -0.21 -13.73 21.23
CA ILE A 234 -1.14 -14.84 21.02
C ILE A 234 -2.56 -14.35 21.36
N PRO A 235 -3.43 -14.03 20.39
CA PRO A 235 -4.75 -13.50 20.70
C PRO A 235 -5.68 -14.60 21.24
N TRP A 236 -6.69 -14.22 22.01
CA TRP A 236 -7.78 -15.10 22.44
C TRP A 236 -8.89 -15.14 21.38
N ALA A 237 -8.72 -15.97 20.36
CA ALA A 237 -9.59 -15.96 19.18
C ALA A 237 -10.29 -17.29 18.88
N ALA A 238 -9.56 -18.41 18.87
CA ALA A 238 -10.03 -19.71 18.38
C ALA A 238 -9.67 -20.91 19.27
N GLY A 239 -9.16 -20.64 20.47
CA GLY A 239 -8.69 -21.67 21.41
C GLY A 239 -7.36 -22.32 21.01
N SER A 240 -6.76 -23.09 21.93
CA SER A 240 -5.50 -23.79 21.71
C SER A 240 -5.73 -25.09 20.92
N PRO A 241 -4.88 -25.48 19.95
CA PRO A 241 -3.62 -24.86 19.55
C PRO A 241 -3.75 -23.80 18.44
N ALA A 242 -4.96 -23.41 18.08
CA ALA A 242 -5.20 -22.50 16.97
C ALA A 242 -4.65 -21.10 17.24
N ASN A 243 -4.83 -20.59 18.47
CA ASN A 243 -4.31 -19.31 18.93
C ASN A 243 -2.78 -19.22 18.77
N GLU A 244 -2.05 -20.23 19.22
CA GLU A 244 -0.59 -20.27 19.21
C GLU A 244 -0.03 -20.41 17.80
N ARG A 245 -0.76 -21.14 16.94
CA ARG A 245 -0.32 -21.46 15.57
C ARG A 245 -0.79 -20.44 14.53
N GLY A 246 -1.69 -19.53 14.88
CA GLY A 246 -2.43 -18.71 13.92
C GLY A 246 -2.28 -17.21 14.10
N LEU A 247 -2.22 -16.47 13.00
CA LEU A 247 -2.57 -15.05 12.94
C LEU A 247 -4.06 -14.93 12.65
N HIS A 248 -4.78 -14.07 13.36
CA HIS A 248 -6.24 -14.04 13.36
C HIS A 248 -6.77 -12.78 12.70
N LEU A 249 -7.49 -12.93 11.58
CA LEU A 249 -8.07 -11.85 10.79
C LEU A 249 -9.59 -11.86 10.93
N CYS A 250 -10.16 -10.87 11.60
CA CYS A 250 -11.59 -10.77 11.81
C CYS A 250 -12.25 -9.81 10.81
N PHE A 251 -13.25 -10.28 10.08
CA PHE A 251 -14.10 -9.44 9.23
C PHE A 251 -15.28 -8.95 10.05
N LYS A 252 -15.58 -7.64 9.99
CA LYS A 252 -16.90 -7.18 10.44
C LYS A 252 -17.98 -7.78 9.55
N GLY A 253 -18.86 -8.59 10.13
CA GLY A 253 -19.84 -9.36 9.39
C GLY A 253 -20.40 -10.53 10.18
N ARG A 254 -21.18 -11.36 9.50
CA ARG A 254 -21.85 -12.53 10.09
C ARG A 254 -21.59 -13.77 9.26
N ALA A 255 -21.42 -14.90 9.93
CA ALA A 255 -21.29 -16.21 9.30
C ALA A 255 -22.55 -16.61 8.50
N SER A 256 -23.70 -15.98 8.81
CA SER A 256 -24.97 -16.20 8.11
C SER A 256 -25.07 -15.48 6.76
N GLN A 257 -24.13 -14.60 6.42
CA GLN A 257 -24.20 -13.84 5.16
C GLN A 257 -24.10 -14.75 3.94
N SER A 258 -24.89 -14.43 2.91
CA SER A 258 -24.81 -15.10 1.62
C SER A 258 -23.50 -14.74 0.90
N ARG A 259 -23.15 -15.55 -0.10
CA ARG A 259 -22.01 -15.26 -0.96
C ARG A 259 -22.19 -13.92 -1.69
N GLU A 260 -23.40 -13.62 -2.19
CA GLU A 260 -23.66 -12.33 -2.84
C GLU A 260 -23.45 -11.15 -1.89
N GLU A 261 -23.90 -11.28 -0.64
CA GLU A 261 -23.73 -10.23 0.38
C GLU A 261 -22.27 -9.96 0.72
N TRP A 262 -21.41 -10.99 0.68
CA TRP A 262 -19.97 -10.83 0.81
C TRP A 262 -19.33 -10.21 -0.42
N LEU A 263 -19.71 -10.63 -1.63
CA LEU A 263 -19.16 -10.12 -2.87
C LEU A 263 -19.48 -8.63 -3.09
N ALA A 264 -20.60 -8.15 -2.54
CA ALA A 264 -20.94 -6.72 -2.49
C ALA A 264 -19.99 -5.88 -1.60
N GLN A 265 -19.05 -6.51 -0.88
CA GLN A 265 -18.14 -5.86 0.07
C GLN A 265 -16.69 -5.84 -0.47
N GLY A 266 -16.52 -5.45 -1.73
CA GLY A 266 -15.24 -5.44 -2.44
C GLY A 266 -14.09 -4.78 -1.66
N ARG A 267 -14.32 -3.58 -1.09
CA ARG A 267 -13.29 -2.87 -0.29
C ARG A 267 -12.83 -3.65 0.95
N GLN A 268 -13.73 -4.34 1.61
CA GLN A 268 -13.41 -5.17 2.78
C GLN A 268 -12.64 -6.43 2.38
N LEU A 269 -13.06 -7.08 1.29
CA LEU A 269 -12.34 -8.22 0.72
C LEU A 269 -10.93 -7.83 0.24
N ASP A 270 -10.77 -6.65 -0.36
CA ASP A 270 -9.46 -6.11 -0.74
C ASP A 270 -8.58 -5.84 0.48
N ALA A 271 -9.16 -5.33 1.57
CA ALA A 271 -8.45 -5.13 2.83
C ALA A 271 -7.98 -6.45 3.44
N GLY A 272 -8.87 -7.44 3.51
CA GLY A 272 -8.50 -8.78 3.98
C GLY A 272 -7.44 -9.45 3.10
N ALA A 273 -7.54 -9.27 1.78
CA ALA A 273 -6.54 -9.77 0.83
C ALA A 273 -5.17 -9.14 1.05
N ARG A 274 -5.10 -7.82 1.32
CA ARG A 274 -3.85 -7.15 1.70
C ARG A 274 -3.24 -7.74 2.96
N VAL A 275 -4.07 -8.05 3.96
CA VAL A 275 -3.60 -8.70 5.20
C VAL A 275 -3.04 -10.10 4.94
N LEU A 276 -3.78 -10.95 4.21
CA LEU A 276 -3.31 -12.30 3.92
C LEU A 276 -2.04 -12.31 3.06
N ARG A 277 -1.94 -11.39 2.08
CA ARG A 277 -0.71 -11.18 1.30
C ARG A 277 0.45 -10.78 2.19
N ASP A 278 0.25 -9.84 3.11
CA ASP A 278 1.29 -9.41 4.03
C ASP A 278 1.82 -10.57 4.89
N TRP A 279 0.92 -11.36 5.48
CA TRP A 279 1.29 -12.54 6.27
C TRP A 279 1.93 -13.64 5.44
N HIS A 280 1.51 -13.81 4.18
CA HIS A 280 2.19 -14.69 3.23
C HIS A 280 3.63 -14.23 2.99
N ASP A 281 3.82 -12.95 2.64
CA ASP A 281 5.12 -12.39 2.28
C ASP A 281 6.09 -12.34 3.48
N ARG A 282 5.58 -12.12 4.71
CA ARG A 282 6.39 -11.98 5.93
C ARG A 282 6.63 -13.30 6.65
N TYR A 283 5.60 -14.13 6.78
CA TYR A 283 5.64 -15.33 7.63
C TYR A 283 5.59 -16.63 6.83
N GLY A 284 5.49 -16.55 5.50
CA GLY A 284 5.51 -17.72 4.63
C GLY A 284 4.27 -18.59 4.78
N ILE A 285 3.11 -18.00 5.10
CA ILE A 285 1.82 -18.69 5.15
C ILE A 285 1.27 -18.80 3.72
N PRO A 286 1.15 -20.00 3.12
CA PRO A 286 0.61 -20.16 1.77
C PRO A 286 -0.82 -19.63 1.64
N LEU A 287 -1.12 -18.98 0.52
CA LEU A 287 -2.48 -18.50 0.20
C LEU A 287 -3.36 -19.63 -0.36
N VAL A 288 -3.50 -20.70 0.43
CA VAL A 288 -4.27 -21.89 0.08
C VAL A 288 -5.22 -22.19 1.23
N LYS A 289 -6.49 -22.42 0.90
CA LYS A 289 -7.51 -22.81 1.88
C LYS A 289 -7.24 -24.24 2.37
N LEU A 290 -7.14 -24.40 3.68
CA LEU A 290 -7.01 -25.69 4.35
C LEU A 290 -8.34 -26.13 4.97
N ASN A 291 -8.55 -27.44 5.05
CA ASN A 291 -9.55 -28.06 5.95
C ASN A 291 -8.92 -28.48 7.28
N GLY A 292 -9.73 -28.95 8.24
CA GLY A 292 -9.25 -29.30 9.58
C GLY A 292 -8.26 -30.48 9.59
N ALA A 293 -8.41 -31.46 8.70
CA ALA A 293 -7.45 -32.56 8.55
C ALA A 293 -6.05 -32.07 8.13
N GLN A 294 -5.98 -31.15 7.17
CA GLN A 294 -4.72 -30.54 6.73
C GLN A 294 -4.08 -29.70 7.83
N MET A 295 -4.88 -28.93 8.59
CA MET A 295 -4.39 -28.15 9.73
C MET A 295 -3.80 -29.03 10.84
N ARG A 296 -4.51 -30.12 11.21
CA ARG A 296 -4.02 -31.14 12.15
C ARG A 296 -2.70 -31.74 11.70
N ALA A 297 -2.57 -32.02 10.40
CA ALA A 297 -1.36 -32.59 9.81
C ALA A 297 -0.16 -31.62 9.76
N GLY A 298 -0.30 -30.39 10.26
CA GLY A 298 0.80 -29.43 10.29
C GLY A 298 0.98 -28.61 9.02
N GLN A 299 0.06 -28.70 8.05
CA GLN A 299 0.15 -27.91 6.83
C GLN A 299 0.02 -26.42 7.14
N LYS A 300 0.75 -25.60 6.37
CA LYS A 300 0.66 -24.14 6.44
C LYS A 300 -0.39 -23.65 5.45
N GLY A 301 -1.21 -22.67 5.84
CA GLY A 301 -2.20 -22.10 4.94
C GLY A 301 -3.24 -21.23 5.64
N VAL A 302 -4.35 -20.97 4.95
CA VAL A 302 -5.45 -20.13 5.43
C VAL A 302 -6.65 -21.01 5.77
N GLY A 303 -7.41 -20.70 6.81
CA GLY A 303 -8.73 -21.31 7.02
C GLY A 303 -9.61 -20.50 7.94
N GLY A 304 -10.83 -20.95 8.18
CA GLY A 304 -11.79 -20.31 9.06
C GLY A 304 -11.78 -20.91 10.47
N HIS A 305 -12.51 -20.28 11.38
CA HIS A 305 -12.76 -20.81 12.72
C HIS A 305 -13.40 -22.20 12.68
N ALA A 306 -14.35 -22.43 11.76
CA ALA A 306 -14.96 -23.75 11.56
C ALA A 306 -13.92 -24.84 11.24
N ASP A 307 -12.85 -24.53 10.50
CA ASP A 307 -11.81 -25.51 10.17
C ASP A 307 -10.93 -25.83 11.39
N THR A 308 -10.73 -24.87 12.30
CA THR A 308 -10.00 -25.10 13.55
C THR A 308 -10.84 -25.91 14.54
N VAL A 309 -12.16 -25.72 14.53
CA VAL A 309 -13.10 -26.61 15.25
C VAL A 309 -13.04 -28.01 14.68
N ASP A 310 -13.14 -28.19 13.36
CA ASP A 310 -12.98 -29.50 12.73
C ASP A 310 -11.62 -30.10 13.08
N ALA A 311 -10.54 -29.30 13.18
CA ALA A 311 -9.20 -29.76 13.49
C ALA A 311 -9.04 -30.25 14.95
N TRP A 312 -9.45 -29.45 15.94
CA TRP A 312 -9.07 -29.67 17.35
C TRP A 312 -10.23 -29.66 18.35
N HIS A 313 -11.44 -29.24 17.95
CA HIS A 313 -12.63 -29.20 18.81
C HIS A 313 -12.46 -28.40 20.11
N SER A 314 -11.60 -27.38 20.12
CA SER A 314 -11.32 -26.55 21.30
C SER A 314 -12.34 -25.43 21.55
N THR A 315 -13.27 -25.25 20.61
CA THR A 315 -14.35 -24.25 20.56
C THR A 315 -15.48 -24.79 19.70
N ASP A 316 -16.65 -24.15 19.69
CA ASP A 316 -17.85 -24.53 18.95
C ASP A 316 -18.29 -23.50 17.88
N HIS A 317 -17.47 -22.48 17.64
CA HIS A 317 -17.73 -21.42 16.66
C HIS A 317 -17.56 -21.91 15.19
N THR A 318 -18.36 -21.36 14.28
CA THR A 318 -18.43 -21.82 12.87
C THR A 318 -18.20 -20.73 11.82
N ASP A 319 -17.72 -19.56 12.22
CA ASP A 319 -17.39 -18.47 11.32
C ASP A 319 -16.19 -18.78 10.41
N PRO A 320 -16.06 -18.14 9.22
CA PRO A 320 -16.91 -17.08 8.64
C PRO A 320 -18.15 -17.61 7.88
N GLY A 321 -18.48 -18.89 8.04
CA GLY A 321 -19.66 -19.51 7.45
C GLY A 321 -19.52 -19.94 5.97
N PRO A 322 -20.50 -20.69 5.44
CA PRO A 322 -20.41 -21.32 4.12
C PRO A 322 -20.50 -20.33 2.94
N GLY A 323 -21.05 -19.14 3.16
CA GLY A 323 -21.16 -18.09 2.15
C GLY A 323 -19.86 -17.32 1.89
N PHE A 324 -18.85 -17.45 2.76
CA PHE A 324 -17.63 -16.65 2.67
C PHE A 324 -16.83 -16.93 1.38
N PRO A 325 -16.46 -15.92 0.58
CA PRO A 325 -15.91 -16.12 -0.76
C PRO A 325 -14.40 -16.38 -0.75
N TRP A 326 -14.01 -17.56 -0.26
CA TRP A 326 -12.61 -17.99 -0.14
C TRP A 326 -11.80 -17.90 -1.43
N ASP A 327 -12.38 -18.34 -2.54
CA ASP A 327 -11.77 -18.29 -3.88
C ASP A 327 -11.42 -16.86 -4.30
N VAL A 328 -12.32 -15.91 -4.07
CA VAL A 328 -12.12 -14.50 -4.42
C VAL A 328 -11.11 -13.85 -3.49
N LEU A 329 -11.22 -14.06 -2.19
CA LEU A 329 -10.28 -13.50 -1.20
C LEU A 329 -8.84 -13.97 -1.48
N LEU A 330 -8.66 -15.28 -1.71
CA LEU A 330 -7.34 -15.85 -1.97
C LEU A 330 -6.80 -15.45 -3.34
N ALA A 331 -7.64 -15.34 -4.39
CA ALA A 331 -7.21 -14.83 -5.69
C ALA A 331 -6.75 -13.36 -5.62
N LYS A 332 -7.50 -12.51 -4.90
CA LYS A 332 -7.12 -11.11 -4.63
C LYS A 332 -5.79 -11.05 -3.88
N ALA A 333 -5.64 -11.86 -2.83
CA ALA A 333 -4.39 -11.93 -2.08
C ALA A 333 -3.25 -12.45 -2.97
N ALA A 334 -3.52 -13.42 -3.85
CA ALA A 334 -2.56 -14.00 -4.79
C ALA A 334 -2.05 -12.99 -5.84
N GLY A 335 -2.76 -11.88 -6.05
CA GLY A 335 -2.52 -10.95 -7.15
C GLY A 335 -2.86 -11.57 -8.52
N THR A 336 -3.69 -12.62 -8.53
CA THR A 336 -4.09 -13.35 -9.74
C THR A 336 -5.41 -12.88 -10.31
N THR A 337 -6.01 -11.84 -9.72
CA THR A 337 -7.08 -11.07 -10.37
C THR A 337 -6.46 -10.19 -11.44
N THR A 338 -7.00 -10.13 -12.65
CA THR A 338 -6.47 -9.21 -13.67
C THR A 338 -6.64 -7.75 -13.22
N PRO A 339 -5.83 -6.79 -13.71
CA PRO A 339 -6.05 -5.36 -13.44
C PRO A 339 -7.47 -4.90 -13.78
N GLU A 340 -8.12 -5.50 -14.80
CA GLU A 340 -9.53 -5.23 -15.12
C GLU A 340 -10.49 -5.76 -14.05
N GLU A 341 -10.26 -6.97 -13.52
CA GLU A 341 -11.04 -7.54 -12.42
C GLU A 341 -10.81 -6.79 -11.11
N GLY A 342 -9.59 -6.33 -10.85
CA GLY A 342 -9.27 -5.48 -9.68
C GLY A 342 -9.94 -4.11 -9.74
N PHE A 343 -9.96 -3.46 -10.91
CA PHE A 343 -10.63 -2.18 -11.12
C PHE A 343 -12.15 -2.28 -10.92
N LEU A 344 -12.79 -3.28 -11.53
CA LEU A 344 -14.24 -3.48 -11.37
C LEU A 344 -14.61 -3.81 -9.92
N MET A 345 -13.81 -4.61 -9.23
CA MET A 345 -14.09 -5.03 -7.84
C MET A 345 -13.77 -3.97 -6.78
N ALA A 346 -12.97 -2.94 -7.11
CA ALA A 346 -12.69 -1.81 -6.22
C ALA A 346 -13.81 -0.75 -6.23
N LEU A 347 -14.65 -0.75 -7.28
CA LEU A 347 -15.82 0.11 -7.39
C LEU A 347 -16.95 -0.40 -6.50
N SER A 348 -17.69 0.51 -5.88
CA SER A 348 -18.92 0.13 -5.17
C SER A 348 -19.95 -0.45 -6.14
N ASP A 349 -20.88 -1.28 -5.65
CA ASP A 349 -21.97 -1.82 -6.48
C ASP A 349 -22.76 -0.73 -7.22
N ALA A 350 -22.89 0.47 -6.63
CA ALA A 350 -23.54 1.60 -7.28
C ALA A 350 -22.75 2.10 -8.50
N GLU A 351 -21.43 2.16 -8.37
CA GLU A 351 -20.52 2.54 -9.46
C GLU A 351 -20.44 1.44 -10.53
N GLN A 352 -20.37 0.17 -10.12
CA GLN A 352 -20.41 -0.97 -11.05
C GLN A 352 -21.74 -1.02 -11.81
N ARG A 353 -22.88 -0.88 -11.13
CA ARG A 353 -24.21 -0.83 -11.77
C ARG A 353 -24.37 0.38 -12.68
N ARG A 354 -23.79 1.53 -12.30
CA ARG A 354 -23.80 2.73 -13.13
C ARG A 354 -22.99 2.52 -14.42
N ILE A 355 -21.77 2.00 -14.32
CA ILE A 355 -20.93 1.70 -15.49
C ILE A 355 -21.60 0.66 -16.38
N TYR A 356 -22.12 -0.42 -15.79
CA TYR A 356 -22.89 -1.42 -16.52
C TYR A 356 -24.07 -0.77 -17.25
N THR A 357 -24.83 0.07 -16.57
CA THR A 357 -25.97 0.78 -17.15
C THR A 357 -25.54 1.73 -18.29
N GLU A 358 -24.48 2.51 -18.12
CA GLU A 358 -23.97 3.41 -19.15
C GLU A 358 -23.44 2.63 -20.37
N LEU A 359 -22.90 1.42 -20.18
CA LEU A 359 -22.39 0.57 -21.25
C LEU A 359 -23.46 -0.28 -21.93
N THR A 360 -24.54 -0.66 -21.25
CA THR A 360 -25.53 -1.63 -21.77
C THR A 360 -26.91 -1.05 -22.03
N GLN A 361 -27.28 0.09 -21.45
CA GLN A 361 -28.57 0.72 -21.77
C GLN A 361 -28.45 1.60 -23.02
N GLY A 362 -29.51 1.57 -23.82
CA GLY A 362 -29.69 2.53 -24.91
C GLY A 362 -29.82 3.95 -24.34
N LEU A 363 -29.01 4.87 -24.85
CA LEU A 363 -29.05 6.27 -24.44
C LEU A 363 -30.09 7.06 -25.25
N PRO A 364 -30.87 7.96 -24.62
CA PRO A 364 -31.82 8.79 -25.33
C PRO A 364 -31.11 9.76 -26.29
N SER A 365 -31.67 9.92 -27.49
CA SER A 365 -31.20 10.93 -28.43
C SER A 365 -31.44 12.33 -27.86
N ARG A 366 -30.43 13.21 -27.92
CA ARG A 366 -30.61 14.65 -27.70
C ARG A 366 -30.81 15.45 -29.00
N SER A 367 -30.83 14.77 -30.14
CA SER A 367 -31.05 15.42 -31.44
C SER A 367 -32.52 15.78 -31.63
N LYS A 368 -32.79 17.08 -31.81
CA LYS A 368 -34.12 17.64 -32.14
C LYS A 368 -34.69 17.21 -33.49
N TYR A 369 -33.91 16.51 -34.31
CA TYR A 369 -34.27 16.12 -35.67
C TYR A 369 -34.51 14.61 -35.83
N ARG A 370 -34.44 13.81 -34.76
CA ARG A 370 -34.82 12.40 -34.84
C ARG A 370 -36.34 12.25 -34.87
N ALA A 371 -36.81 11.28 -35.65
CA ALA A 371 -38.24 10.99 -35.81
C ALA A 371 -38.90 10.35 -34.58
N SER A 372 -38.14 9.97 -33.55
CA SER A 372 -38.67 9.42 -32.29
C SER A 372 -37.71 9.62 -31.12
N ASP A 373 -38.25 9.68 -29.91
CA ASP A 373 -37.50 9.73 -28.64
C ASP A 373 -37.01 8.36 -28.13
N LYS A 374 -37.12 7.32 -28.96
CA LYS A 374 -36.60 6.00 -28.61
C LYS A 374 -35.09 6.06 -28.38
N PRO A 375 -34.56 5.27 -27.42
CA PRO A 375 -33.13 5.12 -27.22
C PRO A 375 -32.41 4.80 -28.53
N VAL A 376 -31.25 5.42 -28.74
CA VAL A 376 -30.49 5.31 -30.00
C VAL A 376 -29.66 4.04 -30.02
N ASP A 377 -28.77 3.91 -29.05
CA ASP A 377 -27.80 2.82 -28.94
C ASP A 377 -27.13 2.87 -27.55
N THR A 378 -26.42 1.81 -27.19
CA THR A 378 -25.50 1.78 -26.05
C THR A 378 -24.32 2.73 -26.27
N LEU A 379 -23.63 3.14 -25.20
CA LEU A 379 -22.44 3.98 -25.34
C LEU A 379 -21.35 3.31 -26.20
N ALA A 380 -21.14 2.01 -26.00
CA ALA A 380 -20.19 1.23 -26.80
C ALA A 380 -20.61 1.18 -28.28
N GLY A 381 -21.89 0.91 -28.54
CA GLY A 381 -22.44 0.93 -29.90
C GLY A 381 -22.31 2.30 -30.57
N MET A 382 -22.55 3.40 -29.84
CA MET A 382 -22.35 4.76 -30.35
C MET A 382 -20.90 5.03 -30.77
N VAL A 383 -19.91 4.66 -29.94
CA VAL A 383 -18.49 4.87 -30.25
C VAL A 383 -18.08 4.09 -31.49
N LEU A 384 -18.46 2.81 -31.57
CA LEU A 384 -18.16 1.95 -32.73
C LEU A 384 -18.82 2.48 -34.01
N ASN A 385 -20.07 2.93 -33.93
CA ASN A 385 -20.78 3.49 -35.07
C ASN A 385 -20.21 4.83 -35.53
N ILE A 386 -19.73 5.68 -34.61
CA ILE A 386 -19.06 6.94 -34.95
C ILE A 386 -17.72 6.66 -35.65
N ASP A 387 -16.91 5.74 -35.12
CA ASP A 387 -15.64 5.33 -35.73
C ASP A 387 -15.85 4.79 -37.15
N ALA A 388 -16.79 3.84 -37.31
CA ALA A 388 -17.14 3.26 -38.60
C ALA A 388 -17.57 4.35 -39.60
N ARG A 389 -18.51 5.23 -39.22
CA ARG A 389 -19.02 6.27 -40.12
C ARG A 389 -17.95 7.28 -40.53
N ILE A 390 -17.07 7.68 -39.61
CA ILE A 390 -15.95 8.58 -39.94
C ILE A 390 -15.00 7.90 -40.92
N HIS A 391 -14.69 6.63 -40.71
CA HIS A 391 -13.81 5.88 -41.59
C HIS A 391 -14.41 5.64 -42.97
N GLU A 392 -15.70 5.29 -43.04
CA GLU A 392 -16.47 5.15 -44.28
C GLU A 392 -16.49 6.47 -45.06
N GLU A 393 -16.88 7.59 -44.43
CA GLU A 393 -16.90 8.91 -45.07
C GLU A 393 -15.51 9.33 -45.59
N SER A 394 -14.44 9.04 -44.84
CA SER A 394 -13.07 9.30 -45.30
C SER A 394 -12.70 8.43 -46.49
N THR A 395 -12.97 7.13 -46.42
CA THR A 395 -12.62 6.16 -47.45
C THR A 395 -13.37 6.44 -48.76
N GLU A 396 -14.67 6.70 -48.69
CA GLU A 396 -15.48 7.03 -49.85
C GLU A 396 -15.02 8.33 -50.51
N ARG A 397 -14.71 9.37 -49.71
CA ARG A 397 -14.16 10.64 -50.22
C ARG A 397 -12.79 10.46 -50.88
N ASP A 398 -11.89 9.70 -50.27
CA ASP A 398 -10.57 9.43 -50.85
C ASP A 398 -10.69 8.60 -52.14
N ALA A 399 -11.64 7.67 -52.20
CA ALA A 399 -11.92 6.90 -53.40
C ALA A 399 -12.44 7.81 -54.54
N LEU A 400 -13.36 8.73 -54.24
CA LEU A 400 -13.85 9.74 -55.20
C LEU A 400 -12.75 10.69 -55.67
N ASN A 401 -11.74 10.96 -54.83
CA ASN A 401 -10.57 11.76 -55.17
C ASN A 401 -9.47 10.97 -55.92
N GLY A 402 -9.70 9.70 -56.25
CA GLY A 402 -8.78 8.89 -57.05
C GLY A 402 -7.73 8.11 -56.26
N VAL A 403 -7.82 8.04 -54.92
CA VAL A 403 -6.86 7.29 -54.11
C VAL A 403 -7.06 5.79 -54.31
N LYS A 404 -6.11 5.15 -55.01
CA LYS A 404 -6.21 3.74 -55.44
C LYS A 404 -6.54 2.76 -54.31
N ALA A 405 -5.90 2.90 -53.15
CA ALA A 405 -6.16 2.01 -52.01
C ALA A 405 -7.60 2.12 -51.47
N ALA A 406 -8.17 3.34 -51.47
CA ALA A 406 -9.55 3.57 -51.05
C ALA A 406 -10.55 3.03 -52.10
N ILE A 407 -10.25 3.20 -53.40
CA ILE A 407 -11.05 2.61 -54.48
C ILE A 407 -11.09 1.08 -54.36
N ASP A 408 -9.96 0.44 -54.05
CA ASP A 408 -9.88 -1.01 -53.90
C ASP A 408 -10.74 -1.50 -52.71
N LEU A 409 -10.81 -0.73 -51.61
CA LEU A 409 -11.70 -1.00 -50.48
C LEU A 409 -13.18 -0.84 -50.86
N VAL A 410 -13.55 0.25 -51.54
CA VAL A 410 -14.93 0.49 -52.01
C VAL A 410 -15.38 -0.62 -52.97
N ARG A 411 -14.52 -1.04 -53.91
CA ARG A 411 -14.82 -2.16 -54.82
C ARG A 411 -15.05 -3.46 -54.07
N ARG A 412 -14.25 -3.73 -53.04
CA ARG A 412 -14.39 -4.94 -52.22
C ARG A 412 -15.75 -5.00 -51.53
N GLU A 413 -16.19 -3.90 -50.92
CA GLU A 413 -17.50 -3.87 -50.24
C GLU A 413 -18.68 -3.84 -51.22
N ALA A 414 -18.53 -3.14 -52.36
CA ALA A 414 -19.53 -3.16 -53.43
C ALA A 414 -19.76 -4.59 -53.99
N ALA A 415 -18.69 -5.39 -54.11
CA ALA A 415 -18.75 -6.79 -54.55
C ALA A 415 -19.46 -7.71 -53.53
N LYS A 416 -19.51 -7.31 -52.26
CA LYS A 416 -20.30 -8.00 -51.23
C LYS A 416 -21.78 -7.59 -51.22
N GLY A 417 -22.18 -6.64 -52.08
CA GLY A 417 -23.55 -6.17 -52.17
C GLY A 417 -23.86 -4.92 -51.35
N ASP A 418 -22.87 -4.21 -50.82
CA ASP A 418 -23.12 -2.98 -50.07
C ASP A 418 -23.62 -1.84 -51.00
N ALA A 419 -24.80 -1.30 -50.69
CA ALA A 419 -25.46 -0.31 -51.53
C ALA A 419 -24.76 1.05 -51.54
N GLY A 420 -24.12 1.45 -50.43
CA GLY A 420 -23.37 2.71 -50.34
C GLY A 420 -22.10 2.66 -51.18
N ALA A 421 -21.31 1.60 -51.01
CA ALA A 421 -20.12 1.34 -51.79
C ALA A 421 -20.42 1.20 -53.29
N GLN A 422 -21.52 0.53 -53.67
CA GLN A 422 -21.96 0.47 -55.07
C GLN A 422 -22.30 1.84 -55.64
N ALA A 423 -22.97 2.70 -54.87
CA ALA A 423 -23.30 4.06 -55.30
C ALA A 423 -22.05 4.94 -55.46
N VAL A 424 -21.05 4.80 -54.58
CA VAL A 424 -19.76 5.48 -54.70
C VAL A 424 -18.98 4.96 -55.90
N LEU A 425 -18.92 3.65 -56.10
CA LEU A 425 -18.25 3.03 -57.25
C LEU A 425 -18.90 3.46 -58.58
N ALA A 426 -20.22 3.54 -58.65
CA ALA A 426 -20.94 4.04 -59.82
C ALA A 426 -20.58 5.50 -60.15
N LYS A 427 -20.31 6.35 -59.15
CA LYS A 427 -19.83 7.73 -59.36
C LYS A 427 -18.39 7.76 -59.87
N ILE A 428 -17.54 6.86 -59.38
CA ILE A 428 -16.13 6.73 -59.83
C ILE A 428 -16.09 6.25 -61.29
N ASP A 429 -16.90 5.24 -61.63
CA ASP A 429 -16.88 4.62 -62.96
C ASP A 429 -17.69 5.42 -64.00
N GLY A 430 -18.74 6.14 -63.56
CA GLY A 430 -19.59 6.99 -64.41
C GLY A 430 -19.05 8.42 -64.63
N GLY A 431 -17.93 8.79 -63.99
CA GLY A 431 -17.26 10.09 -64.12
C GLY A 431 -16.15 10.14 -65.17
N LYS A 432 -16.10 9.19 -66.11
CA LYS A 432 -15.20 9.21 -67.28
C LYS A 432 -15.83 9.88 -68.49
#